data_AF-A0A7S3CFD3-F1
#
_entry.id   AF-A0A7S3CFD3-F1
#
_cell.length_a   1.000
_cell.length_b   1.000
_cell.length_c   1.000
_cell.angle_alpha   90.00
_cell.angle_beta   90.00
_cell.angle_gamma   90.00
#
_symmetry.space_group_name_H-M   'P 1'
#
loop_
_entity.id
_entity.type
_entity.pdbx_description
1 polymer ?
#
loop_
_entity_poly.entity_id
_entity_poly.type
_entity_poly.pdbx_seq_one_letter_code
_entity_poly.pdbx_strand_id
1 'polypeptide(L)'
;SAKPGLHLVTMSFDGFLYLVDGTTGCADVVDIGETSYSMVLFDDLDNDGFMDLLVSTMNGNVYCFKTRSRHDPLKVWASQVHEGNGFATKLDRESVAFTVDSRVPRDVSGQKVALSFEVRDKLMVTSSGDPKGLNGPYKVTLKLKGVGIEDMNAGTNPVVGVTNTFEVPGEYTMEIPCPRSRTTATIEILMEDRHGKRFSDSFSLSFHMSYYRILKWLLALPVIATALVIISFGRLLGDYSRDRGLVL
;
A
#
# COMPACT_ATOMS: atom_id res chain seq x y z
N SER A 1 -2.92 -27.94 0.92
CA SER A 1 -1.66 -27.21 0.70
C SER A 1 -1.39 -27.23 -0.79
N ALA A 2 -1.56 -26.10 -1.48
CA ALA A 2 -1.31 -26.04 -2.93
C ALA A 2 0.19 -26.25 -3.18
N LYS A 3 0.55 -27.16 -4.09
CA LYS A 3 1.95 -27.34 -4.48
C LYS A 3 2.41 -26.09 -5.22
N PRO A 4 3.65 -25.61 -5.01
CA PRO A 4 4.18 -24.54 -5.84
C PRO A 4 4.19 -25.01 -7.30
N GLY A 5 3.49 -24.27 -8.16
CA GLY A 5 3.28 -24.59 -9.56
C GLY A 5 3.20 -23.31 -10.38
N LEU A 6 3.55 -23.41 -11.66
CA LEU A 6 3.38 -22.29 -12.59
C LEU A 6 1.89 -22.18 -12.92
N HIS A 7 1.31 -21.01 -12.69
CA HIS A 7 -0.03 -20.68 -13.18
C HIS A 7 0.10 -19.66 -14.32
N LEU A 8 -0.61 -19.89 -15.42
CA LEU A 8 -0.69 -18.96 -16.53
C LEU A 8 -2.07 -18.33 -16.51
N VAL A 9 -2.12 -17.00 -16.55
CA VAL A 9 -3.37 -16.28 -16.76
C VAL A 9 -3.24 -15.46 -18.04
N THR A 10 -4.17 -15.65 -18.96
CA THR A 10 -4.17 -14.94 -20.24
C THR A 10 -5.58 -14.63 -20.68
N MET A 11 -5.77 -13.44 -21.24
CA MET A 11 -6.96 -13.13 -22.03
C MET A 11 -6.80 -13.72 -23.43
N SER A 12 -7.90 -14.20 -24.00
CA SER A 12 -7.99 -14.63 -25.38
C SER A 12 -8.92 -13.70 -26.18
N PHE A 13 -8.79 -13.76 -27.50
CA PHE A 13 -9.58 -12.95 -28.42
C PHE A 13 -11.04 -13.44 -28.58
N ASP A 14 -11.38 -14.56 -27.95
CA ASP A 14 -12.73 -15.12 -27.87
C ASP A 14 -13.59 -14.48 -26.75
N GLY A 15 -13.01 -13.62 -25.92
CA GLY A 15 -13.69 -12.96 -24.81
C GLY A 15 -13.53 -13.65 -23.46
N PHE A 16 -12.72 -14.70 -23.39
CA PHE A 16 -12.50 -15.47 -22.18
C PHE A 16 -11.15 -15.16 -21.51
N LEU A 17 -11.16 -15.12 -20.18
CA LEU A 17 -9.97 -15.11 -19.33
C LEU A 17 -9.66 -16.55 -18.91
N TYR A 18 -8.51 -17.06 -19.32
CA TYR A 18 -8.05 -18.40 -19.00
C TYR A 18 -7.11 -18.38 -17.80
N LEU A 19 -7.34 -19.28 -16.84
CA LEU A 19 -6.46 -19.57 -15.72
C LEU A 19 -6.01 -21.02 -15.83
N VAL A 20 -4.77 -21.22 -16.28
CA VAL A 20 -4.20 -22.55 -16.53
C VAL A 20 -3.25 -22.93 -15.41
N ASP A 21 -3.52 -24.05 -14.75
CA ASP A 21 -2.57 -24.67 -13.83
C ASP A 21 -1.55 -25.48 -14.64
N GLY A 22 -0.29 -25.03 -14.63
CA GLY A 22 0.80 -25.68 -15.36
C GLY A 22 1.21 -27.04 -14.80
N THR A 23 0.78 -27.42 -13.59
CA THR A 23 1.08 -28.74 -13.03
C THR A 23 0.09 -29.80 -13.46
N THR A 24 -1.19 -29.44 -13.57
CA THR A 24 -2.28 -30.36 -13.95
C THR A 24 -2.69 -30.23 -15.42
N GLY A 25 -2.39 -29.09 -16.04
CA GLY A 25 -2.90 -28.71 -17.36
C GLY A 25 -4.37 -28.30 -17.37
N CYS A 26 -5.04 -28.27 -16.21
CA CYS A 26 -6.42 -27.82 -16.10
C CYS A 26 -6.52 -26.32 -16.38
N ALA A 27 -7.51 -25.92 -17.18
CA ALA A 27 -7.80 -24.53 -17.49
C ALA A 27 -9.20 -24.18 -16.97
N ASP A 28 -9.24 -23.26 -16.01
CA ASP A 28 -10.48 -22.60 -15.60
C ASP A 28 -10.70 -21.36 -16.47
N VAL A 29 -11.96 -21.00 -16.69
CA VAL A 29 -12.32 -19.92 -17.61
C VAL A 29 -13.32 -18.98 -16.95
N VAL A 30 -13.09 -17.68 -17.13
CA VAL A 30 -14.04 -16.62 -16.78
C VAL A 30 -14.50 -15.95 -18.07
N ASP A 31 -15.81 -15.91 -18.29
CA ASP A 31 -16.42 -15.22 -19.42
C ASP A 31 -16.49 -13.71 -19.14
N ILE A 32 -15.74 -12.93 -19.92
CA ILE A 32 -15.79 -11.46 -19.89
C ILE A 32 -16.73 -10.95 -20.98
N GLY A 33 -16.94 -11.73 -22.05
CA GLY A 33 -17.72 -11.34 -23.22
C GLY A 33 -17.06 -10.28 -24.11
N GLU A 34 -15.80 -9.92 -23.84
CA GLU A 34 -15.09 -8.84 -24.52
C GLU A 34 -13.64 -9.20 -24.84
N THR A 35 -13.16 -8.80 -26.01
CA THR A 35 -11.81 -9.10 -26.46
C THR A 35 -10.76 -8.22 -25.80
N SER A 36 -9.53 -8.73 -25.68
CA SER A 36 -8.37 -7.97 -25.21
C SER A 36 -7.08 -8.40 -25.93
N TYR A 37 -6.19 -7.43 -26.15
CA TYR A 37 -4.81 -7.64 -26.60
C TYR A 37 -3.78 -7.32 -25.50
N SER A 38 -4.24 -6.89 -24.33
CA SER A 38 -3.35 -6.48 -23.25
C SER A 38 -2.94 -7.67 -22.38
N MET A 39 -1.74 -7.56 -21.82
CA MET A 39 -1.30 -8.46 -20.75
C MET A 39 -2.18 -8.23 -19.52
N VAL A 40 -2.61 -9.31 -18.88
CA VAL A 40 -3.25 -9.23 -17.56
C VAL A 40 -2.19 -8.81 -16.55
N LEU A 41 -2.44 -7.73 -15.82
CA LEU A 41 -1.55 -7.26 -14.78
C LEU A 41 -1.93 -7.85 -13.43
N PHE A 42 -0.94 -8.06 -12.58
CA PHE A 42 -1.10 -8.62 -11.25
C PHE A 42 -0.52 -7.64 -10.25
N ASP A 43 -1.30 -7.21 -9.28
CA ASP A 43 -0.86 -6.34 -8.18
C ASP A 43 -1.83 -6.46 -7.00
N ASP A 44 -1.50 -5.89 -5.85
CA ASP A 44 -2.40 -5.79 -4.69
C ASP A 44 -3.06 -4.40 -4.68
N LEU A 45 -4.23 -4.28 -5.30
CA LEU A 45 -4.82 -2.98 -5.63
C LEU A 45 -5.50 -2.32 -4.44
N ASP A 46 -5.95 -3.10 -3.46
CA ASP A 46 -6.51 -2.58 -2.22
C ASP A 46 -5.64 -2.81 -0.98
N ASN A 47 -4.40 -3.24 -1.19
CA ASN A 47 -3.39 -3.48 -0.16
C ASN A 47 -3.87 -4.48 0.91
N ASP A 48 -4.68 -5.48 0.52
CA ASP A 48 -5.18 -6.53 1.43
C ASP A 48 -4.21 -7.71 1.61
N GLY A 49 -3.07 -7.68 0.89
CA GLY A 49 -2.01 -8.69 0.93
C GLY A 49 -2.29 -9.90 0.04
N PHE A 50 -3.34 -9.86 -0.77
CA PHE A 50 -3.65 -10.84 -1.81
C PHE A 50 -3.45 -10.23 -3.20
N MET A 51 -3.29 -11.11 -4.18
CA MET A 51 -3.05 -10.72 -5.56
C MET A 51 -4.38 -10.46 -6.27
N ASP A 52 -4.49 -9.32 -6.91
CA ASP A 52 -5.58 -8.95 -7.81
C ASP A 52 -5.13 -9.02 -9.27
N LEU A 53 -6.08 -9.29 -10.17
CA LEU A 53 -5.88 -9.32 -11.61
C LEU A 53 -6.56 -8.11 -12.23
N LEU A 54 -5.79 -7.26 -12.92
CA LEU A 54 -6.31 -6.15 -13.69
C LEU A 54 -6.40 -6.54 -15.16
N VAL A 55 -7.62 -6.56 -15.68
CA VAL A 55 -7.93 -6.94 -17.06
C VAL A 55 -8.56 -5.74 -17.76
N SER A 56 -7.96 -5.30 -18.86
CA SER A 56 -8.53 -4.27 -19.73
C SER A 56 -9.05 -4.88 -21.02
N THR A 57 -10.14 -4.34 -21.56
CA THR A 57 -10.78 -4.83 -22.79
C THR A 57 -10.75 -3.78 -23.90
N MET A 58 -10.97 -4.22 -25.14
CA MET A 58 -11.01 -3.32 -26.30
C MET A 58 -12.20 -2.36 -26.30
N ASN A 59 -13.25 -2.66 -25.54
CA ASN A 59 -14.40 -1.77 -25.38
C ASN A 59 -14.13 -0.63 -24.38
N GLY A 60 -12.95 -0.59 -23.77
CA GLY A 60 -12.55 0.42 -22.78
C GLY A 60 -12.97 0.08 -21.35
N ASN A 61 -13.46 -1.15 -21.10
CA ASN A 61 -13.76 -1.62 -19.76
C ASN A 61 -12.50 -2.11 -19.05
N VAL A 62 -12.50 -1.98 -17.72
CA VAL A 62 -11.41 -2.43 -16.85
C VAL A 62 -12.03 -3.21 -15.70
N TYR A 63 -11.61 -4.46 -15.55
CA TYR A 63 -12.07 -5.39 -14.54
C TYR A 63 -10.96 -5.68 -13.54
N CYS A 64 -11.33 -5.83 -12.27
CA CYS A 64 -10.44 -6.27 -11.20
C CYS A 64 -10.96 -7.59 -10.62
N PHE A 65 -10.16 -8.64 -10.66
CA PHE A 65 -10.50 -9.95 -10.08
C PHE A 65 -9.63 -10.22 -8.86
N LYS A 66 -10.27 -10.45 -7.72
CA LYS A 66 -9.57 -10.84 -6.50
C LYS A 66 -9.19 -12.31 -6.51
N THR A 67 -7.99 -12.62 -6.02
CA THR A 67 -7.56 -14.00 -5.80
C THR A 67 -7.31 -14.27 -4.31
N ARG A 68 -7.11 -15.55 -3.95
CA ARG A 68 -6.65 -15.94 -2.60
C ARG A 68 -5.14 -16.14 -2.54
N SER A 69 -4.44 -15.86 -3.63
CA SER A 69 -2.99 -16.00 -3.72
C SER A 69 -2.33 -14.84 -3.00
N ARG A 70 -1.27 -15.12 -2.23
CA ARG A 70 -0.52 -14.07 -1.54
C ARG A 70 0.21 -13.19 -2.55
N HIS A 71 0.11 -11.88 -2.35
CA HIS A 71 0.88 -10.91 -3.12
C HIS A 71 2.32 -10.83 -2.59
N ASP A 72 3.25 -10.58 -3.51
CA ASP A 72 4.67 -10.35 -3.21
C ASP A 72 5.19 -9.29 -4.20
N PRO A 73 5.59 -8.09 -3.74
CA PRO A 73 5.93 -6.99 -4.63
C PRO A 73 7.17 -7.25 -5.50
N LEU A 74 8.03 -8.20 -5.10
CA LEU A 74 9.21 -8.58 -5.87
C LEU A 74 8.88 -9.51 -7.04
N LYS A 75 7.65 -10.04 -7.10
CA LYS A 75 7.16 -10.93 -8.17
C LYS A 75 6.25 -10.22 -9.17
N VAL A 76 6.00 -8.92 -8.97
CA VAL A 76 5.12 -8.12 -9.83
C VAL A 76 5.89 -7.49 -10.99
N TRP A 77 5.24 -7.46 -12.16
CA TRP A 77 5.78 -6.89 -13.39
C TRP A 77 4.74 -5.95 -14.04
N ALA A 78 4.65 -4.71 -13.56
CA ALA A 78 3.62 -3.77 -14.00
C ALA A 78 3.85 -3.12 -15.38
N SER A 79 5.03 -3.28 -15.99
CA SER A 79 5.39 -2.64 -17.28
C SER A 79 6.41 -3.48 -18.01
N GLN A 80 6.41 -3.51 -19.35
CA GLN A 80 7.33 -4.31 -20.19
C GLN A 80 8.80 -4.31 -19.75
N VAL A 81 9.28 -3.21 -19.16
CA VAL A 81 10.60 -3.11 -18.54
C VAL A 81 10.44 -2.72 -17.08
N HIS A 82 11.22 -3.34 -16.20
CA HIS A 82 11.34 -2.90 -14.81
C HIS A 82 12.11 -1.58 -14.74
N GLU A 83 11.39 -0.46 -14.83
CA GLU A 83 11.94 0.90 -14.78
C GLU A 83 13.26 1.06 -15.55
N GLY A 84 14.23 1.78 -14.98
CA GLY A 84 15.51 2.09 -15.64
C GLY A 84 16.42 0.89 -15.86
N ASN A 85 16.11 -0.31 -15.36
CA ASN A 85 17.01 -1.46 -15.43
C ASN A 85 16.30 -2.79 -15.70
N GLY A 86 16.16 -3.09 -17.00
CA GLY A 86 16.30 -4.44 -17.54
C GLY A 86 15.13 -5.41 -17.37
N PHE A 87 15.32 -6.58 -17.98
CA PHE A 87 14.36 -7.70 -18.05
C PHE A 87 14.66 -8.80 -17.01
N ALA A 88 15.31 -8.45 -15.88
CA ALA A 88 15.75 -9.43 -14.89
C ALA A 88 14.84 -9.47 -13.65
N THR A 89 14.66 -10.65 -13.08
CA THR A 89 13.86 -10.81 -11.86
C THR A 89 14.45 -10.08 -10.65
N LYS A 90 13.57 -9.46 -9.85
CA LYS A 90 13.91 -8.83 -8.56
C LYS A 90 14.02 -9.87 -7.43
N LEU A 91 13.37 -11.03 -7.57
CA LEU A 91 13.26 -12.03 -6.51
C LEU A 91 14.60 -12.70 -6.23
N ASP A 92 14.97 -12.81 -4.96
CA ASP A 92 16.17 -13.49 -4.46
C ASP A 92 17.49 -13.02 -5.10
N ARG A 93 17.53 -11.76 -5.55
CA ARG A 93 18.75 -11.09 -6.02
C ARG A 93 18.92 -9.78 -5.25
N GLU A 94 19.14 -8.71 -5.99
CA GLU A 94 19.18 -7.35 -5.48
C GLU A 94 17.79 -6.71 -5.65
N SER A 95 17.23 -6.22 -4.57
CA SER A 95 15.90 -5.59 -4.57
C SER A 95 15.66 -4.75 -3.33
N VAL A 96 14.64 -3.90 -3.41
CA VAL A 96 14.09 -3.16 -2.29
C VAL A 96 12.57 -3.36 -2.28
N ALA A 97 11.99 -3.61 -1.12
CA ALA A 97 10.55 -3.71 -0.95
C ALA A 97 10.10 -3.24 0.43
N PHE A 98 8.91 -2.65 0.51
CA PHE A 98 8.28 -2.33 1.78
C PHE A 98 7.87 -3.61 2.53
N THR A 99 8.00 -3.55 3.86
CA THR A 99 7.48 -4.59 4.75
C THR A 99 5.95 -4.65 4.68
N VAL A 100 5.39 -5.81 5.00
CA VAL A 100 3.94 -6.03 5.03
C VAL A 100 3.24 -5.05 5.98
N ASP A 101 3.83 -4.79 7.14
CA ASP A 101 3.28 -3.86 8.14
C ASP A 101 3.18 -2.42 7.61
N SER A 102 4.16 -2.00 6.79
CA SER A 102 4.15 -0.65 6.22
C SER A 102 3.07 -0.49 5.16
N ARG A 103 2.72 -1.56 4.43
CA ARG A 103 1.72 -1.58 3.36
C ARG A 103 0.28 -1.59 3.84
N VAL A 104 0.03 -1.96 5.11
CA VAL A 104 -1.33 -2.08 5.65
C VAL A 104 -2.12 -0.79 5.41
N PRO A 105 -3.30 -0.86 4.75
CA PRO A 105 -4.17 0.28 4.50
C PRO A 105 -4.50 0.99 5.81
N ARG A 106 -4.09 2.24 5.91
CA ARG A 106 -4.41 3.07 7.08
C ARG A 106 -4.45 4.53 6.71
N ASP A 107 -5.24 5.26 7.48
CA ASP A 107 -5.23 6.71 7.45
C ASP A 107 -4.14 7.23 8.38
N VAL A 108 -3.11 7.81 7.79
CA VAL A 108 -1.97 8.35 8.51
C VAL A 108 -2.31 9.77 8.97
N SER A 109 -2.19 10.00 10.27
CA SER A 109 -2.31 11.31 10.87
C SER A 109 -1.02 11.69 11.58
N GLY A 110 -0.51 12.88 11.32
CA GLY A 110 0.66 13.40 12.01
C GLY A 110 1.49 14.31 11.12
N GLN A 111 2.70 14.61 11.57
CA GLN A 111 3.64 15.39 10.76
C GLN A 111 4.59 14.50 9.94
N LYS A 112 4.82 13.27 10.39
CA LYS A 112 5.73 12.31 9.77
C LYS A 112 5.13 10.91 9.84
N VAL A 113 5.55 10.06 8.91
CA VAL A 113 5.24 8.63 8.90
C VAL A 113 6.53 7.83 8.81
N ALA A 114 6.67 6.85 9.69
CA ALA A 114 7.75 5.88 9.67
C ALA A 114 7.36 4.71 8.77
N LEU A 115 8.25 4.35 7.85
CA LEU A 115 8.05 3.30 6.86
C LEU A 115 9.23 2.35 6.92
N SER A 116 8.93 1.07 7.10
CA SER A 116 9.90 0.00 7.18
C SER A 116 9.97 -0.75 5.85
N PHE A 117 11.19 -1.00 5.39
CA PHE A 117 11.49 -1.65 4.12
C PHE A 117 12.71 -2.55 4.28
N GLU A 118 12.85 -3.50 3.37
CA GLU A 118 13.96 -4.44 3.34
C GLU A 118 14.78 -4.22 2.08
N VAL A 119 16.09 -4.04 2.26
CA VAL A 119 17.08 -4.10 1.19
C VAL A 119 17.61 -5.52 1.15
N ARG A 120 17.35 -6.23 0.05
CA ARG A 120 17.85 -7.58 -0.18
C ARG A 120 18.95 -7.54 -1.22
N ASP A 121 20.09 -8.12 -0.91
CA ASP A 121 21.14 -8.44 -1.88
C ASP A 121 21.65 -9.85 -1.58
N LYS A 122 21.03 -10.84 -2.24
CA LYS A 122 21.50 -12.23 -2.20
C LYS A 122 22.51 -12.43 -3.32
N LEU A 123 23.78 -12.36 -2.98
CA LEU A 123 24.85 -12.71 -3.90
C LEU A 123 24.81 -14.21 -4.24
N MET A 124 25.20 -14.59 -5.46
CA MET A 124 25.78 -15.91 -5.67
C MET A 124 27.03 -16.01 -4.81
N VAL A 125 27.00 -16.84 -3.77
CA VAL A 125 28.18 -17.13 -2.94
C VAL A 125 29.29 -17.59 -3.88
N THR A 126 30.31 -16.76 -4.09
CA THR A 126 31.54 -17.22 -4.71
C THR A 126 32.13 -18.30 -3.80
N SER A 127 32.76 -19.30 -4.40
CA SER A 127 33.31 -20.50 -3.73
C SER A 127 34.29 -20.21 -2.57
N SER A 128 34.65 -18.94 -2.34
CA SER A 128 35.54 -18.46 -1.29
C SER A 128 34.85 -17.92 -0.03
N GLY A 129 33.51 -17.85 0.04
CA GLY A 129 32.78 -17.48 1.28
C GLY A 129 33.04 -16.06 1.82
N ASP A 130 33.70 -15.21 1.03
CA ASP A 130 34.05 -13.83 1.37
C ASP A 130 32.86 -12.92 1.00
N PRO A 131 32.38 -11.99 1.85
CA PRO A 131 31.27 -11.07 1.53
C PRO A 131 31.63 -10.01 0.46
N LYS A 132 32.68 -10.23 -0.33
CA LYS A 132 33.30 -9.32 -1.30
C LYS A 132 32.50 -9.06 -2.58
N GLY A 133 31.21 -9.35 -2.63
CA GLY A 133 30.42 -9.18 -3.85
C GLY A 133 29.17 -8.31 -3.74
N LEU A 134 28.83 -7.78 -2.55
CA LEU A 134 27.67 -6.90 -2.41
C LEU A 134 27.75 -5.70 -3.37
N ASN A 135 26.62 -5.33 -3.96
CA ASN A 135 26.51 -4.17 -4.84
C ASN A 135 26.35 -2.85 -4.07
N GLY A 136 26.43 -2.90 -2.75
CA GLY A 136 26.46 -1.73 -1.88
C GLY A 136 27.64 -0.79 -2.18
N PRO A 137 27.57 0.49 -1.78
CA PRO A 137 26.51 1.10 -0.98
C PRO A 137 25.19 1.29 -1.74
N TYR A 138 24.06 1.12 -1.04
CA TYR A 138 22.71 1.25 -1.58
C TYR A 138 22.16 2.63 -1.24
N LYS A 139 21.99 3.48 -2.25
CA LYS A 139 21.37 4.79 -2.11
C LYS A 139 19.85 4.64 -2.23
N VAL A 140 19.16 4.78 -1.11
CA VAL A 140 17.71 4.64 -1.01
C VAL A 140 17.05 6.01 -0.93
N THR A 141 16.10 6.24 -1.81
CA THR A 141 15.31 7.47 -1.89
C THR A 141 13.84 7.13 -1.72
N LEU A 142 13.23 7.64 -0.67
CA LEU A 142 11.80 7.52 -0.37
C LEU A 142 11.09 8.79 -0.82
N LYS A 143 10.01 8.70 -1.59
CA LYS A 143 9.26 9.85 -2.13
C LYS A 143 7.75 9.67 -2.00
N LEU A 144 7.04 10.79 -1.87
CA LEU A 144 5.58 10.86 -1.97
C LEU A 144 5.17 11.37 -3.36
N LYS A 145 4.54 10.51 -4.16
CA LYS A 145 3.93 10.85 -5.45
C LYS A 145 2.47 11.23 -5.28
N GLY A 146 2.01 12.18 -6.10
CA GLY A 146 0.62 12.67 -6.10
C GLY A 146 0.35 13.82 -5.13
N VAL A 147 1.37 14.34 -4.46
CA VAL A 147 1.28 15.52 -3.56
C VAL A 147 2.16 16.64 -4.08
N GLY A 148 1.61 17.85 -4.14
CA GLY A 148 2.36 19.04 -4.50
C GLY A 148 3.41 19.41 -3.44
N ILE A 149 4.50 20.05 -3.87
CA ILE A 149 5.57 20.51 -2.96
C ILE A 149 4.99 21.44 -1.88
N GLU A 150 4.06 22.31 -2.23
CA GLU A 150 3.40 23.25 -1.31
C GLU A 150 2.58 22.60 -0.18
N ASP A 151 2.07 21.39 -0.44
CA ASP A 151 1.26 20.64 0.51
C ASP A 151 2.12 19.84 1.49
N MET A 152 3.43 19.69 1.25
CA MET A 152 4.31 18.90 2.09
C MET A 152 4.63 19.60 3.41
N ASN A 153 4.54 18.87 4.52
CA ASN A 153 4.87 19.40 5.83
C ASN A 153 6.39 19.36 6.13
N ALA A 154 7.19 20.03 5.30
CA ALA A 154 8.66 19.99 5.35
C ALA A 154 9.30 21.37 5.57
N GLY A 155 8.59 22.29 6.23
CA GLY A 155 9.11 23.62 6.58
C GLY A 155 9.13 24.58 5.37
N THR A 156 10.14 25.45 5.30
CA THR A 156 10.26 26.51 4.27
C THR A 156 10.78 25.99 2.92
N ASN A 157 11.38 24.80 2.88
CA ASN A 157 11.88 24.14 1.66
C ASN A 157 11.28 22.74 1.58
N PRO A 158 10.08 22.56 1.01
CA PRO A 158 9.40 21.30 1.12
C PRO A 158 10.10 20.24 0.27
N VAL A 159 10.45 19.11 0.89
CA VAL A 159 11.10 17.99 0.20
C VAL A 159 10.09 16.88 0.00
N VAL A 160 9.88 16.50 -1.26
CA VAL A 160 8.95 15.42 -1.67
C VAL A 160 9.48 14.04 -1.27
N GLY A 161 10.73 13.96 -0.79
CA GLY A 161 11.35 12.71 -0.39
C GLY A 161 12.57 12.85 0.50
N VAL A 162 13.00 11.72 1.06
CA VAL A 162 14.17 11.60 1.93
C VAL A 162 15.13 10.61 1.29
N THR A 163 16.42 10.93 1.27
CA THR A 163 17.46 10.05 0.73
C THR A 163 18.41 9.65 1.85
N ASN A 164 18.77 8.37 1.91
CA ASN A 164 19.81 7.85 2.79
C ASN A 164 20.61 6.75 2.08
N THR A 165 21.83 6.49 2.54
CA THR A 165 22.71 5.46 1.98
C THR A 165 22.97 4.38 3.01
N PHE A 166 22.87 3.12 2.60
CA PHE A 166 23.07 1.95 3.46
C PHE A 166 24.22 1.10 2.91
N GLU A 167 25.15 0.71 3.78
CA GLU A 167 26.34 -0.05 3.37
C GLU A 167 26.07 -1.56 3.26
N VAL A 168 25.09 -2.07 4.00
CA VAL A 168 24.77 -3.50 4.09
C VAL A 168 23.29 -3.73 3.75
N PRO A 169 22.93 -4.91 3.22
CA PRO A 169 21.53 -5.29 3.08
C PRO A 169 20.91 -5.60 4.45
N GLY A 170 19.60 -5.39 4.59
CA GLY A 170 18.86 -5.59 5.83
C GLY A 170 17.53 -4.84 5.86
N GLU A 171 16.83 -4.94 6.99
CA GLU A 171 15.63 -4.17 7.25
C GLU A 171 15.96 -2.80 7.84
N TYR A 172 15.32 -1.77 7.30
CA TYR A 172 15.53 -0.38 7.67
C TYR A 172 14.19 0.33 7.85
N THR A 173 14.21 1.41 8.61
CA THR A 173 13.06 2.29 8.78
C THR A 173 13.47 3.72 8.46
N MET A 174 12.68 4.39 7.62
CA MET A 174 12.86 5.81 7.27
C MET A 174 11.58 6.58 7.54
N GLU A 175 11.75 7.82 7.99
CA GLU A 175 10.63 8.76 8.17
C GLU A 175 10.50 9.68 6.97
N ILE A 176 9.26 9.96 6.55
CA ILE A 176 8.95 10.96 5.53
C ILE A 176 7.89 11.94 6.06
N PRO A 177 8.00 13.25 5.79
CA PRO A 177 6.98 14.23 6.15
C PRO A 177 5.63 13.90 5.49
N CYS A 178 4.55 14.04 6.26
CA CYS A 178 3.20 13.88 5.76
C CYS A 178 2.71 15.16 5.04
N PRO A 179 1.78 15.06 4.08
CA PRO A 179 1.07 16.22 3.54
C PRO A 179 0.24 16.90 4.62
N ARG A 180 0.04 18.22 4.51
CA ARG A 180 -0.85 19.01 5.37
C ARG A 180 -2.31 18.88 4.96
N SER A 181 -2.55 18.69 3.66
CA SER A 181 -3.87 18.55 3.08
C SER A 181 -4.39 17.11 3.21
N ARG A 182 -5.71 16.96 3.11
CA ARG A 182 -6.36 15.64 3.07
C ARG A 182 -6.18 15.07 1.68
N THR A 183 -5.39 14.02 1.56
CA THR A 183 -5.03 13.46 0.26
C THR A 183 -4.71 11.98 0.36
N THR A 184 -4.73 11.31 -0.79
CA THR A 184 -4.17 9.96 -0.95
C THR A 184 -2.91 10.11 -1.78
N ALA A 185 -1.81 9.54 -1.31
CA ALA A 185 -0.52 9.66 -1.95
C ALA A 185 0.12 8.28 -2.14
N THR A 186 0.87 8.14 -3.22
CA THR A 186 1.65 6.94 -3.48
C THR A 186 3.03 7.12 -2.90
N ILE A 187 3.40 6.27 -1.95
CA ILE A 187 4.75 6.21 -1.41
C ILE A 187 5.57 5.34 -2.38
N GLU A 188 6.69 5.88 -2.83
CA GLU A 188 7.64 5.20 -3.70
C GLU A 188 8.99 5.12 -3.01
N ILE A 189 9.61 3.94 -3.03
CA ILE A 189 11.02 3.75 -2.67
C ILE A 189 11.81 3.43 -3.93
N LEU A 190 12.94 4.11 -4.09
CA LEU A 190 13.90 3.91 -5.16
C LEU A 190 15.26 3.62 -4.55
N MET A 191 15.82 2.46 -4.86
CA MET A 191 17.18 2.08 -4.51
C MET A 191 18.07 2.16 -5.74
N GLU A 192 19.23 2.79 -5.61
CA GLU A 192 20.30 2.83 -6.61
C GLU A 192 21.57 2.16 -6.03
N ASP A 193 22.12 1.20 -6.75
CA ASP A 193 23.34 0.48 -6.36
C ASP A 193 24.62 1.24 -6.78
N ARG A 194 25.80 0.72 -6.41
CA ARG A 194 27.09 1.30 -6.82
C ARG A 194 27.32 1.33 -8.34
N HIS A 195 26.58 0.51 -9.09
CA HIS A 195 26.67 0.34 -10.53
C HIS A 195 25.61 1.16 -11.29
N GLY A 196 24.75 1.91 -10.58
CA GLY A 196 23.64 2.67 -11.15
C GLY A 196 22.41 1.84 -11.50
N LYS A 197 22.33 0.57 -11.08
CA LYS A 197 21.09 -0.21 -11.17
C LYS A 197 20.06 0.34 -10.21
N ARG A 198 18.81 0.34 -10.66
CA ARG A 198 17.67 0.96 -9.99
C ARG A 198 16.60 -0.08 -9.72
N PHE A 199 16.14 -0.10 -8.48
CA PHE A 199 15.07 -0.96 -8.01
C PHE A 199 14.04 -0.10 -7.33
N SER A 200 12.78 -0.41 -7.55
CA SER A 200 11.69 0.34 -6.96
C SER A 200 10.59 -0.55 -6.43
N ASP A 201 9.88 0.03 -5.47
CA ASP A 201 8.63 -0.49 -4.94
C ASP A 201 7.71 0.69 -4.56
N SER A 202 6.40 0.49 -4.61
CA SER A 202 5.44 1.54 -4.29
C SER A 202 4.11 0.99 -3.78
N PHE A 203 3.42 1.79 -2.97
CA PHE A 203 2.06 1.52 -2.51
C PHE A 203 1.38 2.84 -2.08
N SER A 204 0.05 2.84 -1.98
CA SER A 204 -0.71 4.05 -1.62
C SER A 204 -1.16 4.06 -0.16
N LEU A 205 -1.11 5.25 0.46
CA LEU A 205 -1.68 5.54 1.78
C LEU A 205 -2.58 6.77 1.74
N SER A 206 -3.56 6.78 2.64
CA SER A 206 -4.42 7.94 2.89
C SER A 206 -3.86 8.79 4.02
N PHE A 207 -3.98 10.11 3.89
CA PHE A 207 -3.52 11.07 4.88
C PHE A 207 -4.66 11.99 5.31
N HIS A 208 -4.86 12.09 6.63
CA HIS A 208 -5.83 12.97 7.28
C HIS A 208 -7.30 12.80 6.85
N MET A 209 -7.68 11.66 6.25
CA MET A 209 -9.01 11.46 5.67
C MET A 209 -10.11 11.33 6.72
N SER A 210 -9.83 10.73 7.87
CA SER A 210 -10.82 10.33 8.88
C SER A 210 -10.98 11.32 10.04
N TYR A 211 -10.36 12.51 9.96
CA TYR A 211 -10.46 13.53 11.02
C TYR A 211 -11.92 13.87 11.41
N TYR A 212 -12.84 13.85 10.43
CA TYR A 212 -14.26 14.13 10.68
C TYR A 212 -14.93 13.08 11.59
N ARG A 213 -14.43 11.85 11.67
CA ARG A 213 -14.99 10.82 12.57
C ARG A 213 -14.82 11.23 14.03
N ILE A 214 -13.67 11.82 14.37
CA ILE A 214 -13.39 12.31 15.73
C ILE A 214 -14.16 13.60 15.99
N LEU A 215 -14.21 14.53 15.02
CA LEU A 215 -14.93 15.80 15.17
C LEU A 215 -16.42 15.60 15.49
N LYS A 216 -17.06 14.58 14.91
CA LYS A 216 -18.46 14.22 15.21
C LYS A 216 -18.65 13.92 16.70
N TRP A 217 -17.78 13.10 17.28
CA TRP A 217 -17.87 12.74 18.71
C TRP A 217 -17.45 13.89 19.63
N LEU A 218 -16.45 14.67 19.23
CA LEU A 218 -16.04 15.88 19.97
C LEU A 218 -17.19 16.89 20.10
N LEU A 219 -18.01 17.04 19.05
CA LEU A 219 -19.18 17.93 19.06
C LEU A 219 -20.40 17.30 19.76
N ALA A 220 -20.64 16.00 19.56
CA ALA A 220 -21.81 15.32 20.11
C ALA A 220 -21.70 15.08 21.63
N LEU A 221 -20.52 14.72 22.14
CA LEU A 221 -20.34 14.36 23.56
C LEU A 221 -20.72 15.49 24.54
N PRO A 222 -20.30 16.76 24.34
CA PRO A 222 -20.73 17.85 25.22
C PRO A 222 -22.24 18.09 25.20
N VAL A 223 -22.89 17.97 24.03
CA VAL A 223 -24.34 18.16 23.90
C VAL A 223 -25.12 17.03 24.57
N ILE A 224 -24.65 15.79 24.41
CA ILE A 224 -25.23 14.63 25.09
C ILE A 224 -25.04 14.76 26.61
N ALA A 225 -23.86 15.16 27.06
CA ALA A 225 -23.57 15.36 28.47
C ALA A 225 -24.46 16.45 29.09
N THR A 226 -24.63 17.60 28.44
CA THR A 226 -25.53 18.66 28.95
C THR A 226 -26.99 18.24 28.94
N ALA A 227 -27.45 17.53 27.89
CA ALA A 227 -28.80 16.99 27.85
C ALA A 227 -29.06 15.99 28.99
N LEU A 228 -28.10 15.10 29.28
CA LEU A 228 -28.21 14.16 30.41
C LEU A 228 -28.26 14.89 31.75
N VAL A 229 -27.46 15.94 31.95
CA VAL A 229 -27.50 16.77 33.15
C VAL A 229 -28.87 17.43 33.31
N ILE A 230 -29.39 18.05 32.25
CA ILE A 230 -30.71 18.71 32.26
C ILE A 230 -31.83 17.70 32.58
N ILE A 231 -31.80 16.51 31.97
CA ILE A 231 -32.80 15.46 32.23
C ILE A 231 -32.70 14.97 33.69
N SER A 232 -31.49 14.77 34.21
CA SER A 232 -31.30 14.34 35.61
C SER A 232 -31.80 15.38 36.60
N PHE A 233 -31.53 16.67 36.35
CA PHE A 233 -31.97 17.77 37.20
C PHE A 233 -33.49 17.98 37.13
N GLY A 234 -34.08 17.84 35.93
CA GLY A 234 -35.53 17.89 35.73
C GLY A 234 -36.27 16.76 36.45
N ARG A 235 -35.71 15.53 36.47
CA ARG A 235 -36.27 14.42 37.26
C ARG A 235 -36.20 14.70 38.76
N LEU A 236 -35.08 15.23 39.24
CA LEU A 236 -34.88 15.55 40.65
C LEU A 236 -35.82 16.66 41.15
N LEU A 237 -36.09 17.67 40.31
CA LEU A 237 -37.10 18.70 40.59
C LEU A 237 -38.54 18.14 40.53
N GLY A 238 -38.82 17.23 39.59
CA GLY A 238 -40.10 16.55 39.47
C GLY A 238 -40.44 15.71 40.71
N ASP A 239 -39.47 14.93 41.19
CA ASP A 239 -39.62 14.13 42.42
C ASP A 239 -39.74 15.03 43.66
N TYR A 240 -38.96 16.13 43.74
CA TYR A 240 -39.06 17.11 44.82
C TYR A 240 -40.42 17.83 44.88
N SER A 241 -41.04 18.11 43.72
CA SER A 241 -42.38 18.68 43.63
C SER A 241 -43.46 17.68 44.09
N ARG A 242 -43.28 16.40 43.73
CA ARG A 242 -44.22 15.32 44.04
C ARG A 242 -44.25 14.99 45.53
N ASP A 243 -43.10 15.02 46.21
CA ASP A 243 -42.98 14.78 47.66
C ASP A 243 -43.58 15.92 48.53
N ARG A 244 -43.76 17.13 47.98
CA ARG A 244 -44.38 18.26 48.71
C ARG A 244 -45.87 18.49 48.42
N GLY A 245 -46.51 17.64 47.61
CA GLY A 245 -47.97 17.72 47.39
C GLY A 245 -48.45 19.02 46.72
N LEU A 246 -47.63 19.68 45.91
CA LEU A 246 -48.05 20.81 45.08
C LEU A 246 -48.55 20.26 43.73
N VAL A 247 -49.77 19.75 43.72
CA VAL A 247 -50.56 19.57 42.50
C VAL A 247 -51.32 20.87 42.25
N LEU A 248 -51.03 21.51 41.11
CA LEU A 248 -52.00 22.35 40.40
C LEU A 248 -52.25 21.69 39.04
#